data_AF-A0A1W9VCF5-F1
#
_entry.id   AF-A0A1W9VCF5-F1
#
_cell.length_a   1.000
_cell.length_b   1.000
_cell.length_c   1.000
_cell.angle_alpha   90.00
_cell.angle_beta   90.00
_cell.angle_gamma   90.00
#
_symmetry.space_group_name_H-M   'P 1'
#
loop_
_entity.id
_entity.type
_entity.pdbx_description
1 polymer ?
#
loop_
_entity_poly.entity_id
_entity_poly.type
_entity_poly.pdbx_seq_one_letter_code
_entity_poly.pdbx_strand_id
1 'polypeptide(L)'
;MIQKIIKWLPFSLIVFFFILSLVLINTGYGSFEQILFFPLDNGTGFNGEKRLVSRTKDREDRILQTVREVMLGPSELEYKSIVPVETKVQSIIYRENVLYLDFSKHFFYEIKGFSIPFQERMEYMEKNLLFNYSFIHKVIITINGQLPLSPYFRIEQDFNNENK
;
A
#
# COMPACT_ATOMS: atom_id res chain seq x y z
N MET A 1 -33.12 3.99 50.25
CA MET A 1 -32.94 4.51 48.86
C MET A 1 -31.82 3.76 48.11
N ILE A 2 -30.67 3.51 48.74
CA ILE A 2 -29.48 2.86 48.16
C ILE A 2 -29.72 1.42 47.63
N GLN A 3 -30.54 0.61 48.31
CA GLN A 3 -30.80 -0.77 47.88
C GLN A 3 -31.60 -0.90 46.56
N LYS A 4 -32.39 0.12 46.18
CA LYS A 4 -33.07 0.12 44.89
C LYS A 4 -32.08 0.36 43.74
N ILE A 5 -31.07 1.22 43.96
CA ILE A 5 -30.06 1.56 42.95
C ILE A 5 -29.16 0.37 42.63
N ILE A 6 -28.77 -0.41 43.66
CA ILE A 6 -27.94 -1.62 43.49
C ILE A 6 -28.60 -2.68 42.61
N LYS A 7 -29.93 -2.83 42.64
CA LYS A 7 -30.64 -3.82 41.82
C LYS A 7 -30.60 -3.51 40.32
N TRP A 8 -30.49 -2.24 39.95
CA TRP A 8 -30.44 -1.80 38.54
C TRP A 8 -29.02 -1.62 38.01
N LEU A 9 -28.02 -1.65 38.90
CA LEU A 9 -26.60 -1.52 38.56
C LEU A 9 -26.13 -2.51 37.47
N PRO A 10 -26.41 -3.83 37.53
CA PRO A 10 -25.95 -4.76 36.50
C PRO A 10 -26.64 -4.52 35.15
N PHE A 11 -27.92 -4.17 35.15
CA PHE A 11 -28.67 -3.87 33.94
C PHE A 11 -28.15 -2.60 33.26
N SER A 12 -27.89 -1.54 34.04
CA SER A 12 -27.28 -0.30 33.53
C SER A 12 -25.89 -0.54 32.94
N LEU A 13 -25.11 -1.45 33.53
CA LEU A 13 -23.76 -1.78 33.05
C LEU A 13 -23.82 -2.47 31.67
N ILE A 14 -24.74 -3.42 31.49
CA ILE A 14 -24.95 -4.13 30.22
C ILE A 14 -25.38 -3.14 29.14
N VAL A 15 -26.33 -2.26 29.43
CA VAL A 15 -26.79 -1.23 28.48
C VAL A 15 -25.64 -0.28 28.12
N PHE A 16 -24.81 0.10 29.09
CA PHE A 16 -23.62 0.93 28.84
C PHE A 16 -22.63 0.25 27.89
N PHE A 17 -22.27 -1.01 28.14
CA PHE A 17 -21.36 -1.76 27.26
C PHE A 17 -21.96 -1.99 25.87
N PHE A 18 -23.28 -2.19 25.77
CA PHE A 18 -23.97 -2.32 24.49
C PHE A 18 -23.93 -1.02 23.68
N ILE A 19 -24.21 0.13 24.32
CA ILE A 19 -24.11 1.44 23.69
C ILE A 19 -22.66 1.73 23.30
N LEU A 20 -21.69 1.44 24.18
CA LEU A 20 -20.27 1.63 23.89
C LEU A 20 -19.83 0.78 22.68
N SER A 21 -20.26 -0.48 22.60
CA SER A 21 -20.02 -1.35 21.46
C SER A 21 -20.64 -0.80 20.17
N LEU A 22 -21.88 -0.30 20.23
CA LEU A 22 -22.55 0.33 19.08
C LEU A 22 -21.81 1.58 18.59
N VAL A 23 -21.36 2.42 19.52
CA VAL A 23 -20.56 3.62 19.20
C VAL A 23 -19.24 3.22 18.52
N LEU A 24 -18.54 2.21 19.06
CA LEU A 24 -17.28 1.72 18.49
C LEU A 24 -17.45 1.15 17.07
N ILE A 25 -18.52 0.38 16.84
CA ILE A 25 -18.84 -0.18 15.51
C ILE A 25 -19.23 0.93 14.52
N ASN A 26 -20.02 1.91 14.96
CA ASN A 26 -20.52 2.97 14.08
C ASN A 26 -19.49 4.09 13.82
N THR A 27 -18.38 4.12 14.57
CA THR A 27 -17.14 4.79 14.13
C THR A 27 -16.39 4.04 13.04
N GLY A 28 -16.92 2.91 12.56
CA GLY A 28 -16.44 2.16 11.41
C GLY A 28 -16.20 3.10 10.23
N TYR A 29 -14.92 3.32 9.95
CA TYR A 29 -14.46 4.25 8.95
C TYR A 29 -15.05 3.83 7.60
N GLY A 30 -15.90 4.67 7.01
CA GLY A 30 -16.61 4.36 5.74
C GLY A 30 -15.66 4.01 4.60
N SER A 31 -16.16 3.61 3.43
CA SER A 31 -15.29 3.30 2.27
C SER A 31 -15.17 4.49 1.33
N PHE A 32 -14.14 4.49 0.49
CA PHE A 32 -14.03 5.42 -0.64
C PHE A 32 -13.65 4.65 -1.91
N GLU A 33 -14.05 5.20 -3.05
CA GLU A 33 -13.82 4.60 -4.37
C GLU A 33 -12.45 5.03 -4.91
N GLN A 34 -11.70 4.07 -5.45
CA GLN A 34 -10.42 4.25 -6.11
C GLN A 34 -10.45 3.59 -7.49
N ILE A 35 -9.62 4.08 -8.40
CA ILE A 35 -9.42 3.46 -9.71
C ILE A 35 -8.05 2.82 -9.73
N LEU A 36 -8.01 1.50 -9.85
CA LEU A 36 -6.77 0.74 -9.91
C LEU A 36 -6.46 0.34 -11.35
N PHE A 37 -5.26 0.68 -11.82
CA PHE A 37 -4.81 0.39 -13.18
C PHE A 37 -4.00 -0.89 -13.21
N PHE A 38 -4.39 -1.79 -14.11
CA PHE A 38 -3.69 -3.05 -14.37
C PHE A 38 -3.47 -3.25 -15.88
N PRO A 39 -2.38 -3.91 -16.29
CA PRO A 39 -2.15 -4.29 -17.68
C PRO A 39 -3.18 -5.32 -18.15
N LEU A 40 -3.53 -5.24 -19.44
CA LEU A 40 -4.38 -6.22 -20.10
C LEU A 40 -3.61 -7.53 -20.37
N ASP A 41 -4.32 -8.67 -20.38
CA ASP A 41 -3.74 -10.00 -20.67
C ASP A 41 -3.12 -10.08 -22.07
N ASN A 42 -3.66 -9.33 -23.03
CA ASN A 42 -3.13 -9.25 -24.38
C ASN A 42 -1.78 -8.49 -24.49
N GLY A 43 -1.28 -7.93 -23.38
CA GLY A 43 -0.01 -7.20 -23.33
C GLY A 43 -0.06 -5.82 -23.99
N THR A 44 -1.22 -5.34 -24.43
CA THR A 44 -1.36 -4.05 -25.12
C THR A 44 -2.19 -3.08 -24.28
N GLY A 45 -1.51 -2.26 -23.48
CA GLY A 45 -2.15 -1.21 -22.69
C GLY A 45 -2.66 -1.67 -21.33
N PHE A 46 -3.49 -0.83 -20.72
CA PHE A 46 -3.97 -1.00 -19.36
C PHE A 46 -5.41 -0.51 -19.25
N ASN A 47 -6.12 -0.98 -18.24
CA ASN A 47 -7.45 -0.47 -17.92
C ASN A 47 -7.58 -0.24 -16.41
N GLY A 48 -8.55 0.60 -16.04
CA GLY A 48 -8.85 0.94 -14.66
C GLY A 48 -10.07 0.18 -14.17
N GLU A 49 -9.95 -0.52 -13.04
CA GLU A 49 -11.09 -1.06 -12.31
C GLU A 49 -11.42 -0.20 -11.08
N LYS A 50 -12.70 -0.11 -10.76
CA LYS A 50 -13.16 0.61 -9.57
C LYS A 50 -13.09 -0.31 -8.36
N ARG A 51 -12.47 0.16 -7.27
CA ARG A 51 -12.37 -0.58 -6.03
C ARG A 51 -12.76 0.26 -4.82
N LEU A 52 -13.53 -0.34 -3.92
CA LEU A 52 -13.86 0.27 -2.63
C LEU A 52 -12.79 -0.08 -1.61
N VAL A 53 -12.16 0.94 -1.05
CA VAL A 53 -11.13 0.78 -0.02
C VAL A 53 -11.62 1.39 1.28
N SER A 54 -11.38 0.72 2.39
CA SER A 54 -11.71 1.23 3.72
C SER A 54 -11.04 2.58 3.94
N ARG A 55 -11.77 3.58 4.44
CA ARG A 55 -11.18 4.89 4.71
C ARG A 55 -10.36 4.81 5.99
N THR A 56 -9.24 5.50 5.99
CA THR A 56 -8.42 5.72 7.19
C THR A 56 -8.25 7.22 7.39
N LYS A 57 -8.04 7.64 8.65
CA LYS A 57 -7.76 9.03 8.99
C LYS A 57 -6.36 9.45 8.56
N ASP A 58 -5.40 8.54 8.69
CA ASP A 58 -4.01 8.78 8.32
C ASP A 58 -3.79 8.66 6.81
N ARG A 59 -2.93 9.52 6.25
CA ARG A 59 -2.65 9.56 4.81
C ARG A 59 -1.79 8.38 4.37
N GLU A 60 -0.74 8.06 5.12
CA GLU A 60 0.17 6.95 4.80
C GLU A 60 -0.58 5.63 4.91
N ASP A 61 -1.42 5.44 5.93
CA ASP A 61 -2.28 4.25 6.05
C ASP A 61 -3.21 4.09 4.86
N ARG A 62 -3.77 5.20 4.36
CA ARG A 62 -4.67 5.18 3.19
C ARG A 62 -3.91 4.74 1.94
N ILE A 63 -2.74 5.33 1.70
CA ILE A 63 -1.89 4.97 0.57
C ILE A 63 -1.46 3.51 0.69
N LEU A 64 -1.09 3.06 1.89
CA LEU A 64 -0.71 1.68 2.16
C LEU A 64 -1.85 0.70 1.85
N GLN A 65 -3.10 1.06 2.12
CA GLN A 65 -4.24 0.24 1.71
C GLN A 65 -4.34 0.14 0.20
N THR A 66 -4.19 1.23 -0.56
CA THR A 66 -4.18 1.17 -2.03
C THR A 66 -3.04 0.30 -2.56
N VAL A 67 -1.84 0.45 -2.00
CA VAL A 67 -0.71 -0.41 -2.37
C VAL A 67 -1.07 -1.89 -2.14
N ARG A 68 -1.67 -2.22 -0.99
CA ARG A 68 -2.12 -3.59 -0.70
C ARG A 68 -3.18 -4.06 -1.69
N GLU A 69 -4.14 -3.22 -2.05
CA GLU A 69 -5.15 -3.58 -3.06
C GLU A 69 -4.53 -3.86 -4.43
N VAL A 70 -3.56 -3.05 -4.86
CA VAL A 70 -2.80 -3.30 -6.08
C VAL A 70 -2.01 -4.61 -5.98
N MET A 71 -1.42 -4.91 -4.82
CA MET A 71 -0.67 -6.15 -4.58
C MET A 71 -1.55 -7.40 -4.55
N LEU A 72 -2.82 -7.29 -4.12
CA LEU A 72 -3.80 -8.37 -4.22
C LEU A 72 -4.11 -8.71 -5.69
N GLY A 73 -3.86 -7.76 -6.60
CA GLY A 73 -4.06 -7.92 -8.03
C GLY A 73 -5.47 -7.52 -8.48
N PRO A 74 -5.74 -7.68 -9.78
CA PRO A 74 -7.03 -7.33 -10.36
C PRO A 74 -8.14 -8.31 -9.95
N SER A 75 -9.38 -7.82 -9.96
CA SER A 75 -10.58 -8.65 -9.78
C SER A 75 -11.08 -9.21 -11.11
N GLU A 76 -10.78 -8.52 -12.22
CA GLU A 76 -11.15 -8.92 -13.57
C GLU A 76 -10.11 -9.87 -14.18
N LEU A 77 -10.59 -10.97 -14.79
CA LEU A 77 -9.74 -12.00 -15.39
C LEU A 77 -8.93 -11.51 -16.60
N GLU A 78 -9.40 -10.45 -17.26
CA GLU A 78 -8.78 -9.84 -18.43
C GLU A 78 -7.54 -9.02 -18.07
N TYR A 79 -7.28 -8.79 -16.78
CA TYR A 79 -6.16 -8.02 -16.29
C TYR A 79 -5.12 -8.91 -15.61
N LYS A 80 -3.89 -8.41 -15.53
CA LYS A 80 -2.79 -9.12 -14.89
C LYS A 80 -2.25 -8.37 -13.68
N SER A 81 -1.82 -9.16 -12.69
CA SER A 81 -1.13 -8.60 -11.53
C SER A 81 0.18 -7.97 -11.95
N ILE A 82 0.51 -6.85 -11.29
CA ILE A 82 1.81 -6.18 -11.43
C ILE A 82 2.78 -6.51 -10.29
N VAL A 83 2.35 -7.30 -9.30
CA VAL A 83 3.14 -7.62 -8.12
C VAL A 83 3.23 -9.14 -7.92
N PRO A 84 4.44 -9.71 -7.75
CA PRO A 84 4.61 -11.09 -7.32
C PRO A 84 4.01 -11.32 -5.92
N VAL A 85 3.36 -12.46 -5.72
CA VAL A 85 2.59 -12.80 -4.51
C VAL A 85 3.43 -12.73 -3.23
N GLU A 86 4.72 -13.06 -3.31
CA GLU A 86 5.64 -13.07 -2.17
C GLU A 86 6.15 -11.66 -1.78
N THR A 87 5.78 -10.63 -2.54
CA THR A 87 6.17 -9.25 -2.27
C THR A 87 5.56 -8.74 -0.97
N LYS A 88 6.36 -8.03 -0.18
CA LYS A 88 5.91 -7.30 1.01
C LYS A 88 6.26 -5.83 0.89
N VAL A 89 5.39 -4.96 1.39
CA VAL A 89 5.74 -3.57 1.68
C VAL A 89 6.58 -3.56 2.95
N GLN A 90 7.78 -2.99 2.87
CA GLN A 90 8.70 -2.87 4.00
C GLN A 90 8.53 -1.52 4.70
N SER A 91 8.38 -0.45 3.92
CA SER A 91 8.13 0.88 4.47
C SER A 91 7.35 1.76 3.51
N ILE A 92 6.59 2.69 4.06
CA ILE A 92 5.93 3.77 3.36
C ILE A 92 6.24 5.06 4.12
N ILE A 93 6.73 6.08 3.42
CA ILE A 93 7.07 7.37 4.01
C ILE A 93 6.62 8.46 3.05
N TYR A 94 5.81 9.39 3.51
CA TYR A 94 5.39 10.55 2.75
C TYR A 94 5.98 11.84 3.33
N ARG A 95 6.82 12.53 2.56
CA ARG A 95 7.39 13.82 2.95
C ARG A 95 7.48 14.75 1.74
N GLU A 96 7.14 16.02 1.96
CA GLU A 96 7.30 17.08 0.95
C GLU A 96 6.71 16.70 -0.41
N ASN A 97 5.51 16.12 -0.40
CA ASN A 97 4.81 15.65 -1.60
C ASN A 97 5.48 14.50 -2.37
N VAL A 98 6.54 13.92 -1.81
CA VAL A 98 7.22 12.72 -2.31
C VAL A 98 6.82 11.51 -1.47
N LEU A 99 6.40 10.45 -2.14
CA LEU A 99 6.12 9.16 -1.52
C LEU A 99 7.33 8.23 -1.73
N TYR A 100 7.91 7.74 -0.64
CA TYR A 100 8.92 6.69 -0.66
C TYR A 100 8.24 5.37 -0.31
N LEU A 101 8.34 4.40 -1.22
CA LEU A 101 7.71 3.09 -1.10
C LEU A 101 8.77 2.01 -1.24
N ASP A 102 9.01 1.27 -0.17
CA ASP A 102 9.98 0.19 -0.17
C ASP A 102 9.30 -1.18 -0.22
N PHE A 103 9.77 -2.01 -1.14
CA PHE A 103 9.33 -3.40 -1.27
C PHE A 103 10.44 -4.37 -0.94
N SER A 104 10.05 -5.57 -0.50
CA SER A 104 10.98 -6.70 -0.38
C SER A 104 11.56 -7.07 -1.74
N LYS A 105 12.75 -7.70 -1.75
CA LYS A 105 13.40 -8.26 -2.96
C LYS A 105 12.50 -9.06 -3.91
N HIS A 106 11.43 -9.68 -3.43
CA HIS A 106 10.50 -10.46 -4.26
C HIS A 106 9.81 -9.63 -5.33
N PHE A 107 9.68 -8.30 -5.14
CA PHE A 107 9.13 -7.41 -6.16
C PHE A 107 9.94 -7.45 -7.47
N PHE A 108 11.23 -7.73 -7.37
CA PHE A 108 12.11 -7.86 -8.53
C PHE A 108 11.83 -9.15 -9.34
N TYR A 109 11.33 -10.20 -8.71
CA TYR A 109 11.14 -11.51 -9.35
C TYR A 109 10.05 -11.47 -10.41
N GLU A 110 10.11 -12.40 -11.37
CA GLU A 110 9.11 -12.55 -12.42
C GLU A 110 7.78 -13.05 -11.84
N ILE A 111 6.69 -12.64 -12.49
CA ILE A 111 5.35 -13.11 -12.17
C ILE A 111 5.08 -14.36 -13.01
N LYS A 112 4.63 -15.45 -12.36
CA LYS A 112 4.35 -16.70 -13.06
C LYS A 112 3.21 -16.52 -14.06
N GLY A 113 3.41 -16.98 -15.30
CA GLY A 113 2.37 -17.02 -16.34
C GLY A 113 2.13 -15.70 -17.08
N PHE A 114 2.83 -14.63 -16.74
CA PHE A 114 2.78 -13.35 -17.46
C PHE A 114 4.01 -12.52 -17.12
N SER A 115 4.83 -12.17 -18.12
CA SER A 115 6.05 -11.41 -17.91
C SER A 115 5.87 -9.99 -18.44
N ILE A 116 5.62 -9.06 -17.52
CA ILE A 116 5.78 -7.63 -17.77
C ILE A 116 7.16 -7.20 -17.26
N PRO A 117 7.87 -6.33 -18.01
CA PRO A 117 9.15 -5.79 -17.59
C PRO A 117 9.08 -5.18 -16.19
N PHE A 118 10.17 -5.31 -15.44
CA PHE A 118 10.28 -4.76 -14.08
C PHE A 118 10.01 -3.24 -14.04
N GLN A 119 10.51 -2.50 -15.02
CA GLN A 119 10.29 -1.07 -15.16
C GLN A 119 8.80 -0.74 -15.34
N GLU A 120 8.12 -1.47 -16.21
CA GLU A 120 6.68 -1.27 -16.46
C GLU A 120 5.84 -1.55 -15.20
N ARG A 121 6.22 -2.54 -14.39
CA ARG A 121 5.60 -2.79 -13.09
C ARG A 121 5.73 -1.61 -12.13
N MET A 122 6.90 -0.97 -12.09
CA MET A 122 7.10 0.24 -11.28
C MET A 122 6.24 1.39 -11.80
N GLU A 123 6.16 1.57 -13.12
CA GLU A 123 5.33 2.60 -13.74
C GLU A 123 3.84 2.41 -13.43
N TYR A 124 3.33 1.17 -13.46
CA TYR A 124 1.95 0.89 -13.05
C TYR A 124 1.71 1.18 -11.58
N MET A 125 2.65 0.79 -10.70
CA MET A 125 2.54 1.10 -9.27
C MET A 125 2.51 2.61 -9.04
N GLU A 126 3.44 3.35 -9.67
CA GLU A 126 3.49 4.81 -9.60
C GLU A 126 2.19 5.45 -10.13
N LYS A 127 1.70 4.99 -11.28
CA LYS A 127 0.44 5.47 -11.87
C LYS A 127 -0.75 5.31 -10.94
N ASN A 128 -0.88 4.14 -10.32
CA ASN A 128 -1.95 3.88 -9.34
C ASN A 128 -1.92 4.89 -8.19
N LEU A 129 -0.73 5.27 -7.74
CA LEU A 129 -0.55 6.19 -6.62
C LEU A 129 -0.79 7.64 -7.03
N LEU A 130 -0.19 8.10 -8.14
CA LEU A 130 -0.34 9.46 -8.63
C LEU A 130 -1.78 9.78 -9.05
N PHE A 131 -2.48 8.82 -9.66
CA PHE A 131 -3.86 9.02 -10.08
C PHE A 131 -4.82 9.17 -8.89
N ASN A 132 -4.67 8.32 -7.86
CA ASN A 132 -5.59 8.32 -6.72
C ASN A 132 -5.26 9.39 -5.67
N TYR A 133 -4.06 9.97 -5.70
CA TYR A 133 -3.59 10.92 -4.68
C TYR A 133 -2.93 12.15 -5.29
N SER A 134 -3.73 13.17 -5.57
CA SER A 134 -3.27 14.45 -6.16
C SER A 134 -2.23 15.22 -5.33
N PHE A 135 -2.08 14.91 -4.04
CA PHE A 135 -1.07 15.51 -3.18
C PHE A 135 0.31 14.84 -3.31
N ILE A 136 0.40 13.68 -3.98
CA ILE A 136 1.66 13.01 -4.30
C ILE A 136 2.11 13.51 -5.68
N HIS A 137 3.28 14.12 -5.71
CA HIS A 137 3.86 14.65 -6.95
C HIS A 137 4.93 13.73 -7.53
N LYS A 138 5.51 12.87 -6.69
CA LYS A 138 6.56 11.93 -7.08
C LYS A 138 6.49 10.68 -6.22
N VAL A 139 6.68 9.52 -6.84
CA VAL A 139 6.86 8.25 -6.15
C VAL A 139 8.31 7.79 -6.34
N ILE A 140 8.94 7.37 -5.26
CA ILE A 140 10.27 6.77 -5.25
C ILE A 140 10.11 5.35 -4.74
N ILE A 141 10.28 4.39 -5.66
CA ILE A 141 10.19 2.96 -5.34
C ILE A 141 11.59 2.43 -5.08
N THR A 142 11.76 1.77 -3.93
CA THR A 142 12.99 1.08 -3.54
C THR A 142 12.75 -0.40 -3.33
N ILE A 143 13.83 -1.17 -3.42
CA ILE A 143 13.83 -2.60 -3.09
C ILE A 143 14.87 -2.84 -2.00
N ASN A 144 14.43 -3.28 -0.82
CA ASN A 144 15.28 -3.40 0.36
C ASN A 144 16.10 -2.12 0.63
N GLY A 145 15.48 -0.95 0.46
CA GLY A 145 16.09 0.36 0.65
C GLY A 145 17.03 0.82 -0.46
N GLN A 146 17.17 0.06 -1.56
CA GLN A 146 18.01 0.45 -2.70
C GLN A 146 17.15 0.97 -3.85
N LEU A 147 17.61 2.04 -4.50
CA LEU A 147 17.05 2.49 -5.76
C LEU A 147 17.40 1.46 -6.84
N PRO A 148 16.40 0.78 -7.43
CA PRO A 148 16.67 -0.19 -8.46
C PRO A 148 17.29 0.52 -9.67
N LEU A 149 18.19 -0.17 -10.39
CA LEU A 149 18.86 0.34 -11.60
C LEU A 149 19.83 1.51 -11.35
N SER A 150 20.07 1.91 -10.10
CA SER A 150 21.15 2.83 -9.75
C SER A 150 22.50 2.10 -9.78
N PRO A 151 23.58 2.69 -10.32
CA PRO A 151 24.91 2.09 -10.23
C PRO A 151 25.31 1.94 -8.77
N TYR A 152 25.85 0.77 -8.40
CA TYR A 152 26.36 0.54 -7.05
C TYR A 152 27.44 1.57 -6.73
N PHE A 153 27.33 2.23 -5.58
CA PHE A 153 28.37 3.09 -5.06
C PHE A 153 29.59 2.21 -4.71
N ARG A 154 30.56 2.14 -5.62
CA ARG A 154 31.83 1.44 -5.38
C ARG A 154 32.74 2.44 -4.68
N ILE A 155 33.08 2.18 -3.41
CA ILE A 155 34.17 2.90 -2.76
C ILE A 155 35.45 2.38 -3.44
N GLU A 156 35.95 3.12 -4.43
CA GLU A 156 37.27 2.89 -5.00
C GLU A 156 38.28 3.05 -3.84
N GLN A 157 38.94 1.95 -3.45
CA GLN A 157 39.95 2.00 -2.40
C GLN A 157 41.19 2.68 -2.96
N ASP A 158 41.31 3.99 -2.77
CA ASP A 158 42.56 4.76 -2.89
C ASP A 158 43.54 4.41 -1.75
N PHE A 159 43.84 3.11 -1.55
CA PHE A 159 44.79 2.64 -0.54
C PHE A 159 46.17 2.27 -1.09
N ASN A 160 46.41 2.41 -2.40
CA ASN A 160 47.66 1.96 -3.03
C ASN A 160 48.41 3.07 -3.78
N ASN A 161 48.70 4.21 -3.13
CA ASN A 161 49.72 5.14 -3.65
C ASN A 161 50.37 6.08 -2.61
N GLU A 162 50.52 5.65 -1.34
CA GLU A 162 51.38 6.38 -0.37
C GLU A 162 52.64 5.61 0.06
N ASN A 163 52.96 4.47 -0.56
CA ASN A 163 54.23 3.78 -0.33
C ASN A 163 54.90 3.40 -1.66
N LYS A 164 55.50 4.39 -2.34
CA LYS A 164 56.58 4.12 -3.29
C LYS A 164 57.58 5.27 -3.33
#